data_AF-A0A1Z4N5J2-F1
#
_entry.id   AF-A0A1Z4N5J2-F1
#
_cell.length_a   1.000
_cell.length_b   1.000
_cell.length_c   1.000
_cell.angle_alpha   90.00
_cell.angle_beta   90.00
_cell.angle_gamma   90.00
#
_symmetry.space_group_name_H-M   'P 1'
#
loop_
_entity.id
_entity.type
_entity.pdbx_description
1 polymer ?
#
loop_
_entity_poly.entity_id
_entity_poly.type
_entity_poly.pdbx_seq_one_letter_code
_entity_poly.pdbx_strand_id
1 'polypeptide(L)'
;MFKLTPKFSAVLVTITALVLICLQLLGNNSVLSEQSDVKSLEQSTVVATAALPPSLVPAVLGGKQVYVLYVTRSQDTVLVRCYPGYEPTITVRAMGSNPKAQTQKEGVMICRPSS
;
A
#
# COMPACT_ATOMS: atom_id res chain seq x y z
N MET A 1 -48.76 33.25 26.65
CA MET A 1 -47.54 33.48 27.47
C MET A 1 -47.38 32.34 28.45
N PHE A 2 -46.52 31.36 28.16
CA PHE A 2 -46.24 30.24 29.06
C PHE A 2 -45.33 30.73 30.20
N LYS A 3 -45.89 30.86 31.41
CA LYS A 3 -45.11 31.11 32.63
C LYS A 3 -44.43 29.79 33.03
N LEU A 4 -43.21 29.56 32.52
CA LEU A 4 -42.37 28.45 32.94
C LEU A 4 -42.02 28.62 34.41
N THR A 5 -42.51 27.71 35.24
CA THR A 5 -42.17 27.66 36.65
C THR A 5 -40.68 27.30 36.81
N PRO A 6 -39.98 27.85 37.83
CA PRO A 6 -38.51 27.78 37.93
C PRO A 6 -37.96 26.35 37.96
N LYS A 7 -38.77 25.37 38.38
CA LYS A 7 -38.42 23.95 38.40
C LYS A 7 -38.27 23.36 37.00
N PHE A 8 -39.11 23.76 36.05
CA PHE A 8 -39.02 23.27 34.66
C PHE A 8 -37.88 23.93 33.90
N SER A 9 -37.55 25.19 34.22
CA SER A 9 -36.38 25.85 33.65
C SER A 9 -35.07 25.18 34.09
N ALA A 10 -34.94 24.81 35.36
CA ALA A 10 -33.76 24.12 35.87
C ALA A 10 -33.55 22.75 35.21
N VAL A 11 -34.62 21.98 34.99
CA VAL A 11 -34.56 20.67 34.33
C VAL A 11 -34.21 20.81 32.84
N LEU A 12 -34.73 21.84 32.15
CA LEU A 12 -34.40 22.07 30.76
C LEU A 12 -32.92 22.41 30.59
N VAL A 13 -32.36 23.24 31.49
CA VAL A 13 -30.94 23.61 31.49
C VAL A 13 -30.05 22.40 31.72
N THR A 14 -30.38 21.52 32.67
CA THR A 14 -29.57 20.32 32.95
C THR A 14 -29.60 19.34 31.79
N ILE A 15 -30.74 19.13 31.13
CA ILE A 15 -30.84 18.28 29.93
C ILE A 15 -30.01 18.88 28.79
N THR A 16 -30.11 20.19 28.54
CA THR A 16 -29.30 20.83 27.49
C THR A 16 -27.80 20.76 27.77
N ALA A 17 -27.38 20.92 29.03
CA ALA A 17 -25.98 20.78 29.41
C ALA A 17 -25.46 19.35 29.19
N LEU A 18 -26.25 18.34 29.56
CA LEU A 18 -25.89 16.94 29.38
C LEU A 18 -25.77 16.57 27.88
N VAL A 19 -26.69 17.06 27.05
CA VAL A 19 -26.66 16.85 25.59
C VAL A 19 -25.44 17.50 24.97
N LEU A 20 -25.09 18.73 25.38
CA LEU A 20 -23.89 19.41 24.90
C LEU A 20 -22.61 18.65 25.27
N ILE A 21 -22.53 18.13 26.51
CA ILE A 21 -21.38 17.32 26.97
C ILE A 21 -21.28 16.02 26.18
N CYS A 22 -22.39 15.32 25.94
CA CYS A 22 -22.41 14.11 25.12
C CYS A 22 -22.03 14.38 23.66
N LEU A 23 -22.42 15.52 23.08
CA LEU A 23 -22.00 15.90 21.73
C LEU A 23 -20.48 16.16 21.65
N GLN A 24 -19.87 16.73 22.69
CA GLN A 24 -18.41 16.91 22.71
C GLN A 24 -17.64 15.59 22.79
N LEU A 25 -18.18 14.59 23.51
CA LEU A 25 -17.63 13.24 23.56
C LEU A 25 -17.75 12.49 22.21
N LEU A 26 -18.81 12.77 21.44
CA LEU A 26 -19.05 12.13 20.14
C LEU A 26 -18.32 12.84 18.97
N GLY A 27 -17.90 14.10 19.17
CA GLY A 27 -17.24 14.94 18.16
C GLY A 27 -15.71 14.81 18.08
N ASN A 28 -15.06 14.06 18.97
CA ASN A 28 -13.60 13.98 19.04
C ASN A 28 -12.97 12.92 18.12
N ASN A 29 -13.49 12.77 16.90
CA ASN A 29 -12.75 12.18 15.78
C ASN A 29 -12.02 13.25 14.95
N SER A 30 -11.56 14.34 15.58
CA SER A 30 -10.60 15.26 14.95
C SER A 30 -9.22 14.60 14.94
N VAL A 31 -9.03 13.80 13.92
CA VAL A 31 -7.73 13.53 13.28
C VAL A 31 -7.03 14.88 13.02
N LEU A 32 -5.73 14.96 13.34
CA LEU A 32 -4.83 16.13 13.35
C LEU A 32 -4.90 17.05 14.59
N SER A 33 -4.26 16.61 15.68
CA SER A 33 -3.45 17.52 16.52
C SER A 33 -1.99 17.24 16.17
N GLU A 34 -1.42 18.08 15.32
CA GLU A 34 0.01 18.08 15.02
C GLU A 34 0.75 18.68 16.23
N GLN A 35 1.00 17.85 17.23
CA GLN A 35 1.87 18.19 18.35
C GLN A 35 3.29 17.73 18.03
N SER A 36 3.97 18.55 17.24
CA SER A 36 5.39 18.40 16.92
C SER A 36 6.24 18.82 18.13
N ASP A 37 6.32 17.94 19.12
CA ASP A 37 7.43 17.93 20.07
C ASP A 37 7.99 16.51 20.14
N VAL A 38 8.62 16.09 19.05
CA VAL A 38 9.38 14.84 19.00
C VAL A 38 10.84 15.20 19.19
N LYS A 39 11.24 15.16 20.46
CA LYS A 39 12.62 14.95 20.89
C LYS A 39 13.27 13.94 19.94
N SER A 40 14.29 14.39 19.22
CA SER A 40 15.06 13.64 18.23
C SER A 40 15.47 12.27 18.78
N LEU A 41 14.64 11.27 18.48
CA LEU A 41 15.05 9.88 18.43
C LEU A 41 15.56 9.70 17.01
N GLU A 42 16.82 9.29 16.90
CA GLU A 42 17.46 8.74 15.70
C GLU A 42 16.65 7.56 15.15
N GLN A 43 15.47 7.84 14.59
CA GLN A 43 14.66 6.84 13.93
C GLN A 43 15.25 6.66 12.54
N SER A 44 16.23 5.75 12.45
CA SER A 44 16.60 5.12 11.18
C SER A 44 15.30 4.66 10.56
N THR A 45 14.82 5.41 9.57
CA THR A 45 13.50 5.24 9.00
C THR A 45 13.52 3.96 8.19
N VAL A 46 13.21 2.83 8.83
CA VAL A 46 12.95 1.58 8.13
C VAL A 46 11.53 1.68 7.60
N VAL A 47 11.40 2.30 6.44
CA VAL A 47 10.17 2.25 5.66
C VAL A 47 10.01 0.79 5.22
N ALA A 48 9.12 0.06 5.90
CA ALA A 48 8.74 -1.28 5.48
C ALA A 48 7.91 -1.16 4.19
N THR A 49 8.58 -1.06 3.04
CA THR A 49 7.91 -1.20 1.74
C THR A 49 7.40 -2.63 1.64
N ALA A 50 6.11 -2.83 1.86
CA ALA A 50 5.46 -4.13 1.70
C ALA A 50 5.76 -4.68 0.30
N ALA A 51 6.06 -5.97 0.21
CA ALA A 51 6.40 -6.60 -1.06
C ALA A 51 5.19 -6.54 -2.01
N LEU A 52 5.39 -5.93 -3.19
CA LEU A 52 4.34 -5.70 -4.16
C LEU A 52 3.98 -6.99 -4.93
N PRO A 53 2.71 -7.15 -5.33
CA PRO A 53 2.33 -8.25 -6.22
C PRO A 53 3.07 -8.15 -7.56
N PRO A 54 3.20 -9.27 -8.31
CA PRO A 54 3.81 -9.25 -9.62
C PRO A 54 3.12 -8.25 -10.56
N SER A 55 3.91 -7.47 -11.28
CA SER A 55 3.39 -6.42 -12.16
C SER A 55 4.08 -6.46 -13.51
N LEU A 56 3.30 -6.33 -14.58
CA LEU A 56 3.79 -6.30 -15.96
C LEU A 56 3.71 -4.86 -16.48
N VAL A 57 4.87 -4.31 -16.85
CA VAL A 57 4.99 -2.90 -17.25
C VAL A 57 5.65 -2.80 -18.63
N PRO A 58 5.12 -1.99 -19.56
CA PRO A 58 5.80 -1.74 -20.83
C PRO A 58 7.11 -0.97 -20.62
N ALA A 59 8.15 -1.32 -21.37
CA ALA A 59 9.45 -0.68 -21.34
C ALA A 59 10.13 -0.70 -22.72
N VAL A 60 11.25 0.01 -22.84
CA VAL A 60 12.10 -0.01 -24.03
C VAL A 60 13.51 -0.43 -23.63
N LEU A 61 13.98 -1.56 -24.16
CA LEU A 61 15.33 -2.08 -23.92
C LEU A 61 16.07 -2.18 -25.24
N GLY A 62 17.22 -1.51 -25.36
CA GLY A 62 18.01 -1.51 -26.60
C GLY A 62 17.22 -1.02 -27.83
N GLY A 63 16.29 -0.06 -27.64
CA GLY A 63 15.43 0.46 -28.70
C GLY A 63 14.26 -0.46 -29.10
N LYS A 64 14.12 -1.65 -28.48
CA LYS A 64 12.99 -2.55 -28.70
C LYS A 64 11.96 -2.40 -27.59
N GLN A 65 10.68 -2.36 -27.99
CA GLN A 65 9.56 -2.35 -27.07
C GLN A 65 9.40 -3.74 -26.46
N VAL A 66 9.33 -3.80 -25.13
CA VAL A 66 9.27 -5.03 -24.35
C VAL A 66 8.31 -4.85 -23.18
N TYR A 67 7.91 -5.96 -22.55
CA TYR A 67 7.22 -5.95 -21.27
C TYR A 67 8.12 -6.52 -20.19
N VAL A 68 8.24 -5.80 -19.07
CA VAL A 68 9.03 -6.21 -17.90
C VAL A 68 8.08 -6.70 -16.83
N LEU A 69 8.25 -7.96 -16.44
CA LEU A 69 7.52 -8.57 -15.32
C LEU A 69 8.36 -8.43 -14.05
N TYR A 70 7.92 -7.58 -13.13
CA TYR A 70 8.52 -7.45 -11.81
C TYR A 70 7.93 -8.49 -10.86
N VAL A 71 8.79 -9.32 -10.28
CA VAL A 71 8.42 -10.30 -9.25
C VAL A 71 9.26 -10.00 -8.01
N THR A 72 8.62 -9.53 -6.94
CA THR A 72 9.35 -9.03 -5.76
C THR A 72 9.46 -10.06 -4.64
N ARG A 73 8.60 -11.09 -4.62
CA ARG A 73 8.62 -12.17 -3.62
C ARG A 73 9.10 -13.46 -4.25
N SER A 74 9.93 -14.20 -3.52
CA SER A 74 10.38 -15.55 -3.91
C SER A 74 9.25 -16.57 -3.96
N GLN A 75 8.09 -16.26 -3.36
CA GLN A 75 6.94 -17.15 -3.26
C GLN A 75 5.90 -16.90 -4.36
N ASP A 76 6.06 -15.83 -5.14
CA ASP A 76 5.11 -15.50 -6.20
C ASP A 76 5.18 -16.55 -7.32
N THR A 77 4.03 -17.10 -7.68
CA THR A 77 3.90 -17.99 -8.84
C THR A 77 3.25 -17.23 -9.98
N VAL A 78 3.87 -17.26 -11.17
CA VAL A 78 3.31 -16.62 -12.37
C VAL A 78 2.98 -17.69 -13.40
N LEU A 79 1.72 -17.72 -13.83
CA LEU A 79 1.28 -18.57 -14.92
C LEU A 79 1.53 -17.86 -16.26
N VAL A 80 2.25 -18.51 -17.15
CA VAL A 80 2.57 -18.00 -18.49
C VAL A 80 1.90 -18.89 -19.53
N ARG A 81 1.17 -18.29 -20.46
CA ARG A 81 0.56 -18.99 -21.58
C ARG A 81 1.12 -18.43 -22.88
N CYS A 82 1.73 -19.31 -23.66
CA CYS A 82 2.10 -19.04 -25.04
C CYS A 82 0.92 -19.40 -25.97
N TYR A 83 0.97 -18.93 -27.22
CA TYR A 83 0.02 -19.35 -28.24
C TYR A 83 0.13 -20.86 -28.51
N PRO A 84 -0.94 -21.50 -29.03
CA PRO A 84 -0.91 -22.91 -29.40
C PRO A 84 0.29 -23.24 -30.30
N GLY A 85 0.97 -24.36 -30.01
CA GLY A 85 2.19 -24.77 -30.72
C GLY A 85 3.46 -24.07 -30.24
N TYR A 86 3.41 -23.33 -29.12
CA TYR A 86 4.58 -22.70 -28.49
C TYR A 86 4.64 -23.00 -27.00
N GLU A 87 5.86 -23.13 -26.47
CA GLU A 87 6.14 -23.35 -25.05
C GLU A 87 7.00 -22.21 -24.46
N PRO A 88 6.72 -21.80 -23.20
CA PRO A 88 7.50 -20.76 -22.54
C PRO A 88 8.86 -21.32 -22.12
N THR A 89 9.93 -20.63 -22.52
CA THR A 89 11.28 -20.87 -22.04
C THR A 89 11.82 -19.64 -21.36
N ILE A 90 12.46 -19.83 -20.19
CA ILE A 90 13.04 -18.75 -19.40
C ILE A 90 14.55 -18.98 -19.22
N THR A 91 15.33 -17.92 -19.38
CA THR A 91 16.75 -17.92 -19.04
C THR A 91 16.97 -16.84 -17.98
N VAL A 92 17.45 -17.25 -16.81
CA VAL A 92 17.65 -16.38 -15.65
C VAL A 92 19.13 -16.23 -15.36
N ARG A 93 19.55 -15.02 -14.99
CA ARG A 93 20.91 -14.68 -14.58
C ARG A 93 20.88 -13.72 -13.39
N ALA A 94 22.04 -13.47 -12.80
CA ALA A 94 22.19 -12.45 -11.78
C ALA A 94 21.94 -11.05 -12.38
N MET A 95 21.27 -10.18 -11.61
CA MET A 95 20.93 -8.84 -12.07
C MET A 95 22.18 -8.02 -12.41
N GLY A 96 22.14 -7.28 -13.52
CA GLY A 96 23.25 -6.43 -13.97
C GLY A 96 24.53 -7.20 -14.33
N SER A 97 24.43 -8.49 -14.68
CA SER A 97 25.56 -9.36 -14.98
C SER A 97 26.58 -9.48 -13.84
N ASN A 98 26.19 -9.17 -12.60
CA ASN A 98 27.05 -9.25 -11.44
C ASN A 98 26.99 -10.67 -10.84
N PRO A 99 28.04 -11.50 -10.95
CA PRO A 99 28.03 -12.87 -10.44
C PRO A 99 27.90 -12.95 -8.91
N LYS A 100 28.13 -11.84 -8.19
CA LYS A 100 27.99 -11.75 -6.73
C LYS A 100 26.58 -11.34 -6.28
N ALA A 101 25.70 -10.93 -7.20
CA ALA A 101 24.32 -10.60 -6.87
C ALA A 101 23.52 -11.90 -6.64
N GLN A 102 23.53 -12.39 -5.40
CA GLN A 102 22.86 -13.66 -5.04
C GLN A 102 21.35 -13.52 -4.84
N THR A 103 20.87 -12.30 -4.55
CA THR A 103 19.48 -12.07 -4.12
C THR A 103 18.56 -11.63 -5.27
N GLN A 104 19.06 -10.82 -6.20
CA GLN A 104 18.28 -10.28 -7.31
C GLN A 104 18.68 -10.95 -8.63
N LYS A 105 17.66 -11.42 -9.35
CA LYS A 105 17.81 -12.12 -10.62
C LYS A 105 17.02 -11.39 -11.70
N GLU A 106 17.53 -11.45 -12.92
CA GLU A 106 16.86 -10.96 -14.11
C GLU A 106 16.83 -12.08 -15.15
N GLY A 107 15.88 -12.05 -16.07
CA GLY A 107 15.79 -13.07 -17.09
C GLY A 107 15.00 -12.62 -18.29
N VAL A 108 15.13 -13.39 -19.37
CA VAL A 108 14.34 -13.22 -20.59
C VAL A 108 13.44 -14.43 -20.72
N MET A 109 12.15 -14.16 -20.93
CA MET A 109 11.14 -15.18 -21.21
C MET A 109 10.73 -15.09 -22.68
N ILE A 110 10.74 -16.23 -23.36
CA ILE A 110 10.45 -16.33 -24.79
C ILE A 110 9.52 -17.53 -25.01
N CYS A 111 8.50 -17.36 -25.84
CA CYS A 111 7.72 -18.47 -26.36
C CYS A 111 8.42 -19.05 -27.59
N ARG A 112 8.83 -20.31 -27.54
CA ARG A 112 9.45 -21.02 -28.67
C ARG A 112 8.50 -22.07 -29.23
N PRO A 113 8.56 -22.42 -30.52
CA PRO A 113 7.74 -23.51 -31.07
C PRO A 113 7.93 -24.79 -30.25
N SER A 114 6.84 -25.47 -29.91
CA SER A 114 6.86 -26.80 -29.30
C SER A 114 7.41 -27.77 -30.35
N SER A 115 8.62 -28.28 -30.12
CA SER A 115 9.31 -29.23 -30.99
C SER A 115 8.58 -30.55 -31.15
#